data_AF-A0A1Q7YBU6-F1
#
_entry.id   AF-A0A1Q7YBU6-F1
#
_cell.length_a   1.000
_cell.length_b   1.000
_cell.length_c   1.000
_cell.angle_alpha   90.00
_cell.angle_beta   90.00
_cell.angle_gamma   90.00
#
_symmetry.space_group_name_H-M   'P 1'
#
loop_
_entity.id
_entity.type
_entity.pdbx_description
1 polymer ?
#
loop_
_entity_poly.entity_id
_entity_poly.type
_entity_poly.pdbx_seq_one_letter_code
_entity_poly.pdbx_strand_id
1 'polypeptide(L)'
;MSLSSSMIRRVIFGAALVIAASAALLFVLKERGRNAPRGFVTTRGARFLIDGETFRFAGANVAVIYGDEERERMTQTLNEAAREGLRVVRVWAFGESGAGDGTVAGVALNNWLRLHPFRRGPEDWNEEAFVNLDHVIAEAARNNLRVQICLCNWWRDTGGVVRYLRWVGINDAADDTRPFGINVERAMLFYTNEDARKLYREHVAKIVTRRNSVTGVFYRDDPTIMGYELINEAQAATGRWEERRAWIAEMSRYIKSLDPYHLIAPGTWGYRTSWERREWLLDHER
;
A
#
# COMPACT_ATOMS: atom_id res chain seq x y z
N MET A 1 1.71 -62.64 24.29
CA MET A 1 2.63 -61.93 25.19
C MET A 1 1.94 -60.67 25.68
N SER A 2 1.53 -60.62 26.95
CA SER A 2 0.90 -59.41 27.54
C SER A 2 2.01 -58.45 27.97
N LEU A 3 1.92 -57.19 27.55
CA LEU A 3 2.84 -56.14 28.00
C LEU A 3 2.61 -55.88 29.49
N SER A 4 3.69 -55.74 30.27
CA SER A 4 3.57 -55.43 31.70
C SER A 4 3.04 -54.01 31.91
N SER A 5 2.33 -53.78 33.02
CA SER A 5 1.77 -52.46 33.37
C SER A 5 2.83 -51.35 33.38
N SER A 6 4.08 -51.65 33.75
CA SER A 6 5.17 -50.67 33.73
C SER A 6 5.63 -50.33 32.31
N MET A 7 5.59 -51.31 31.40
CA MET A 7 5.93 -51.14 29.99
C MET A 7 4.89 -50.27 29.29
N ILE A 8 3.60 -50.48 29.59
CA ILE A 8 2.49 -49.67 29.08
C ILE A 8 2.61 -48.21 29.58
N ARG A 9 2.90 -47.99 30.86
CA ARG A 9 3.12 -46.64 31.41
C ARG A 9 4.29 -45.91 30.75
N ARG A 10 5.41 -46.61 30.50
CA ARG A 10 6.58 -46.02 29.80
C ARG A 10 6.26 -45.64 28.36
N VAL A 11 5.49 -46.47 27.65
CA VAL A 11 5.06 -46.19 26.27
C VAL A 11 4.11 -44.98 26.24
N ILE A 12 3.15 -44.89 27.18
CA ILE A 12 2.23 -43.75 27.27
C ILE A 12 3.00 -42.45 27.59
N PHE A 13 3.95 -42.49 28.53
CA PHE A 13 4.75 -41.32 28.89
C PHE A 13 5.64 -40.86 27.73
N GLY A 14 6.25 -41.79 27.00
CA GLY A 14 7.03 -41.51 25.79
C GLY A 14 6.17 -40.88 24.69
N ALA A 15 4.98 -41.41 24.45
CA ALA A 15 4.03 -40.87 23.47
C ALA A 15 3.58 -39.44 23.84
N ALA A 16 3.29 -39.18 25.12
CA ALA A 16 2.91 -37.84 25.60
C ALA A 16 4.04 -36.82 25.43
N LEU A 17 5.30 -37.21 25.68
CA LEU A 17 6.48 -36.37 25.45
C LEU A 17 6.67 -36.04 23.96
N VAL A 18 6.49 -37.02 23.07
CA VAL A 18 6.58 -36.80 21.62
C VAL A 18 5.47 -35.85 21.14
N ILE A 19 4.24 -36.01 21.63
CA ILE A 19 3.13 -35.12 21.29
C ILE A 19 3.39 -33.69 21.80
N ALA A 20 3.86 -33.53 23.04
CA ALA A 20 4.19 -32.23 23.62
C ALA A 20 5.35 -31.54 22.88
N ALA A 21 6.42 -32.28 22.54
CA ALA A 21 7.53 -31.76 21.75
C ALA A 21 7.10 -31.38 20.33
N SER A 22 6.22 -32.18 19.71
CA SER A 22 5.68 -31.89 18.37
C SER A 22 4.76 -30.67 18.39
N ALA A 23 3.93 -30.52 19.43
CA ALA A 23 3.08 -29.35 19.62
C ALA A 23 3.91 -28.09 19.89
N ALA A 24 4.97 -28.17 20.69
CA ALA A 24 5.90 -27.08 20.92
C ALA A 24 6.67 -26.70 19.64
N LEU A 25 7.11 -27.69 18.86
CA LEU A 25 7.76 -27.45 17.57
C LEU A 25 6.79 -26.81 16.56
N LEU A 26 5.54 -27.27 16.50
CA LEU A 26 4.50 -26.65 15.67
C LEU A 26 4.15 -25.23 16.14
N PHE A 27 4.17 -24.96 17.44
CA PHE A 27 3.99 -23.62 18.00
C PHE A 27 5.16 -22.69 17.63
N VAL A 28 6.40 -23.16 17.76
CA VAL A 28 7.61 -22.42 17.35
C VAL A 28 7.66 -22.22 15.82
N LEU A 29 7.23 -23.19 15.03
CA LEU A 29 7.14 -23.07 13.58
C LEU A 29 5.99 -22.15 13.14
N LYS A 30 4.89 -22.09 13.91
CA LYS A 30 3.78 -21.16 13.70
C LYS A 30 4.14 -19.73 14.11
N GLU A 31 4.97 -19.55 15.14
CA GLU A 31 5.54 -18.24 15.51
C GLU A 31 6.71 -17.82 14.62
N ARG A 32 7.31 -18.74 13.84
CA ARG A 32 8.20 -18.42 12.73
C ARG A 32 7.47 -17.83 11.50
N GLY A 33 6.33 -17.16 11.71
CA GLY A 33 6.03 -16.02 10.85
C GLY A 33 7.23 -15.08 10.91
N ARG A 34 7.78 -14.67 9.77
CA ARG A 34 9.01 -13.85 9.72
C ARG A 34 8.85 -12.66 10.67
N ASN A 35 9.52 -12.71 11.83
CA ASN A 35 9.57 -11.57 12.72
C ASN A 35 10.16 -10.42 11.92
N ALA A 36 9.39 -9.34 11.77
CA ALA A 36 9.87 -8.19 11.05
C ALA A 36 11.18 -7.68 11.68
N PRO A 37 12.14 -7.18 10.89
CA PRO A 37 13.35 -6.58 11.44
C PRO A 37 13.02 -5.47 12.43
N ARG A 38 14.00 -5.14 13.27
CA ARG A 38 13.87 -4.08 14.27
C ARG A 38 13.44 -2.77 13.61
N GLY A 39 12.53 -2.05 14.26
CA GLY A 39 12.05 -0.74 13.83
C GLY A 39 10.85 -0.77 12.89
N PHE A 40 10.48 -1.90 12.33
CA PHE A 40 9.30 -2.02 11.47
C PHE A 40 8.00 -1.90 12.27
N VAL A 41 6.99 -1.29 11.66
CA VAL A 41 5.64 -1.28 12.22
C VAL A 41 4.98 -2.63 11.96
N THR A 42 4.50 -3.28 13.01
CA THR A 42 3.81 -4.57 12.97
C THR A 42 2.42 -4.46 13.58
N THR A 43 1.63 -5.54 13.54
CA THR A 43 0.29 -5.58 14.13
C THR A 43 0.14 -6.73 15.14
N ARG A 44 -0.64 -6.48 16.20
CA ARG A 44 -1.10 -7.50 17.15
C ARG A 44 -2.57 -7.23 17.44
N GLY A 45 -3.45 -8.02 16.82
CA GLY A 45 -4.88 -7.71 16.79
C GLY A 45 -5.11 -6.32 16.19
N ALA A 46 -5.85 -5.46 16.90
CA ALA A 46 -6.18 -4.09 16.47
C ALA A 46 -5.12 -3.03 16.85
N ARG A 47 -3.90 -3.43 17.23
CA ARG A 47 -2.84 -2.50 17.66
C ARG A 47 -1.67 -2.53 16.70
N PHE A 48 -1.09 -1.36 16.45
CA PHE A 48 0.22 -1.24 15.82
C PHE A 48 1.33 -1.30 16.87
N LEU A 49 2.49 -1.82 16.47
CA LEU A 49 3.64 -1.99 17.34
C LEU A 49 4.94 -1.67 16.62
N ILE A 50 5.93 -1.19 17.37
CA ILE A 50 7.34 -1.11 16.94
C ILE A 50 8.13 -1.85 18.01
N ASP A 51 8.95 -2.83 17.62
CA ASP A 51 9.78 -3.62 18.54
C ASP A 51 9.00 -4.24 19.71
N GLY A 52 7.74 -4.61 19.48
CA GLY A 52 6.87 -5.20 20.51
C GLY A 52 6.15 -4.18 21.41
N GLU A 53 6.51 -2.90 21.34
CA GLU A 53 5.88 -1.80 22.07
C GLU A 53 4.72 -1.19 21.30
N THR A 54 3.69 -0.72 22.01
CA THR A 54 2.50 -0.14 21.37
C THR A 54 2.86 1.16 20.62
N PHE A 55 2.59 1.19 19.33
CA PHE A 55 2.74 2.38 18.49
C PHE A 55 1.37 3.02 18.25
N ARG A 56 1.20 4.25 18.75
CA ARG A 56 0.04 5.11 18.45
C ARG A 56 0.55 6.37 17.77
N PHE A 57 -0.22 6.88 16.83
CA PHE A 57 0.17 8.06 16.08
C PHE A 57 -1.01 8.97 15.79
N ALA A 58 -0.73 10.26 15.76
CA ALA A 58 -1.41 11.21 14.89
C ALA A 58 -0.61 11.31 13.58
N GLY A 59 -1.30 11.53 12.47
CA GLY A 59 -0.66 11.65 11.16
C GLY A 59 -1.41 12.59 10.23
N ALA A 60 -0.80 12.87 9.08
CA ALA A 60 -1.33 13.79 8.08
C ALA A 60 -1.06 13.30 6.65
N ASN A 61 -1.89 13.72 5.70
CA ASN A 61 -1.55 13.69 4.28
C ASN A 61 -0.64 14.88 3.97
N VAL A 62 0.46 14.66 3.26
CA VAL A 62 1.39 15.74 2.87
C VAL A 62 1.59 15.75 1.36
N ALA A 63 1.31 16.90 0.75
CA ALA A 63 1.51 17.11 -0.68
C ALA A 63 2.93 17.62 -0.92
N VAL A 64 3.87 16.69 -1.16
CA VAL A 64 5.30 16.99 -1.39
C VAL A 64 5.86 16.29 -2.64
N ILE A 65 4.95 15.82 -3.50
CA ILE A 65 5.28 14.94 -4.63
C ILE A 65 5.17 15.64 -5.98
N TYR A 66 4.17 16.48 -6.22
CA TYR A 66 3.78 16.84 -7.60
C TYR A 66 4.19 18.22 -8.07
N GLY A 67 4.14 19.23 -7.21
CA GLY A 67 4.43 20.62 -7.56
C GLY A 67 5.83 21.05 -7.14
N ASP A 68 6.34 22.08 -7.83
CA ASP A 68 7.68 22.62 -7.61
C ASP A 68 7.81 23.23 -6.21
N GLU A 69 6.87 24.12 -5.84
CA GLU A 69 6.86 24.80 -4.53
C GLU A 69 6.75 23.79 -3.37
N GLU A 70 5.90 22.77 -3.52
CA GLU A 70 5.76 21.72 -2.51
C GLU A 70 7.02 20.87 -2.36
N ARG A 71 7.72 20.58 -3.46
CA ARG A 71 9.01 19.86 -3.43
C ARG A 71 10.10 20.70 -2.77
N GLU A 72 10.17 21.99 -3.11
CA GLU A 72 11.11 22.93 -2.48
C GLU A 72 10.89 23.05 -0.96
N ARG A 73 9.63 23.03 -0.52
CA ARG A 73 9.26 23.10 0.90
C ARG A 73 9.21 21.76 1.62
N MET A 74 9.46 20.63 0.94
CA MET A 74 9.32 19.28 1.49
C MET A 74 10.00 19.12 2.85
N THR A 75 11.24 19.57 2.97
CA THR A 75 12.01 19.51 4.23
C THR A 75 11.34 20.30 5.35
N GLN A 76 10.89 21.53 5.05
CA GLN A 76 10.17 22.35 6.02
C GLN A 76 8.87 21.67 6.46
N THR A 77 8.07 21.17 5.51
CA THR A 77 6.78 20.51 5.79
C THR A 77 6.95 19.30 6.70
N LEU A 78 7.96 18.44 6.46
CA LEU A 78 8.20 17.27 7.31
C LEU A 78 8.77 17.64 8.68
N ASN A 79 9.64 18.65 8.75
CA ASN A 79 10.13 19.19 10.02
C ASN A 79 8.98 19.75 10.87
N GLU A 80 8.08 20.52 10.28
CA GLU A 80 6.91 21.08 10.96
C GLU A 80 5.96 19.97 11.43
N ALA A 81 5.66 18.99 10.58
CA ALA A 81 4.84 17.84 10.96
C ALA A 81 5.39 17.13 12.21
N ALA A 82 6.70 16.89 12.26
CA ALA A 82 7.34 16.27 13.42
C ALA A 82 7.34 17.18 14.66
N ARG A 83 7.57 18.49 14.48
CA ARG A 83 7.50 19.49 15.57
C ARG A 83 6.12 19.58 16.21
N GLU A 84 5.06 19.43 15.42
CA GLU A 84 3.67 19.37 15.89
C GLU A 84 3.29 18.01 16.51
N GLY A 85 4.24 17.07 16.61
CA GLY A 85 4.04 15.77 17.24
C GLY A 85 3.37 14.72 16.35
N LEU A 86 3.26 14.97 15.05
CA LEU A 86 2.86 13.93 14.10
C LEU A 86 3.93 12.84 14.05
N ARG A 87 3.50 11.61 13.79
CA ARG A 87 4.36 10.42 13.78
C ARG A 87 4.29 9.65 12.46
N VAL A 88 3.26 9.92 11.65
CA VAL A 88 3.07 9.28 10.34
C VAL A 88 2.65 10.34 9.33
N VAL A 89 3.30 10.36 8.17
CA VAL A 89 2.88 11.14 7.00
C VAL A 89 2.45 10.19 5.88
N ARG A 90 1.36 10.52 5.21
CA ARG A 90 0.88 9.80 4.03
C ARG A 90 1.23 10.60 2.77
N VAL A 91 1.82 9.92 1.79
CA VAL A 91 2.24 10.50 0.50
C VAL A 91 1.70 9.70 -0.66
N TRP A 92 1.58 10.33 -1.82
CA TRP A 92 1.10 9.73 -3.06
C TRP A 92 2.26 9.40 -3.99
N ALA A 93 2.77 8.17 -3.95
CA ALA A 93 3.82 7.69 -4.84
C ALA A 93 3.23 7.09 -6.13
N PHE A 94 2.39 7.87 -6.81
CA PHE A 94 1.82 7.56 -8.11
C PHE A 94 1.74 8.82 -8.95
N GLY A 95 1.28 8.74 -10.19
CA GLY A 95 1.05 9.93 -11.00
C GLY A 95 1.31 9.63 -12.46
N GLU A 96 0.24 9.51 -13.23
CA GLU A 96 0.27 8.97 -14.59
C GLU A 96 -0.12 10.00 -15.64
N SER A 97 0.83 10.46 -16.45
CA SER A 97 0.56 11.36 -17.56
C SER A 97 0.49 10.67 -18.92
N GLY A 98 -0.05 11.36 -19.92
CA GLY A 98 -0.08 10.91 -21.31
C GLY A 98 -0.89 11.85 -22.19
N ALA A 99 -0.93 11.55 -23.49
CA ALA A 99 -1.74 12.31 -24.45
C ALA A 99 -3.20 12.44 -23.96
N GLY A 100 -3.80 13.62 -24.17
CA GLY A 100 -5.17 13.91 -23.72
C GLY A 100 -5.35 14.15 -22.21
N ASP A 101 -4.27 14.48 -21.47
CA ASP A 101 -4.37 15.04 -20.11
C ASP A 101 -4.86 16.51 -20.10
N GLY A 102 -4.71 17.22 -21.23
CA GLY A 102 -5.13 18.61 -21.35
C GLY A 102 -6.64 18.74 -21.49
N THR A 103 -7.25 19.45 -20.54
CA THR A 103 -8.66 19.89 -20.47
C THR A 103 -9.66 18.89 -19.86
N VAL A 104 -9.73 18.90 -18.53
CA VAL A 104 -10.95 18.51 -17.80
C VAL A 104 -11.93 19.67 -17.94
N ALA A 105 -12.96 19.54 -18.78
CA ALA A 105 -14.18 20.38 -18.79
C ALA A 105 -13.99 21.89 -18.45
N GLY A 106 -13.05 22.59 -19.09
CA GLY A 106 -12.81 24.02 -18.87
C GLY A 106 -12.17 24.40 -17.53
N VAL A 107 -11.85 23.44 -16.66
CA VAL A 107 -11.03 23.64 -15.46
C VAL A 107 -9.58 23.42 -15.86
N ALA A 108 -8.84 24.50 -16.00
CA ALA A 108 -7.39 24.42 -16.05
C ALA A 108 -6.94 23.68 -14.78
N LEU A 109 -6.07 22.67 -14.92
CA LEU A 109 -5.64 21.74 -13.86
C LEU A 109 -4.82 22.41 -12.74
N ASN A 110 -4.96 23.73 -12.58
CA ASN A 110 -4.05 24.66 -11.90
C ASN A 110 -3.78 24.31 -10.44
N ASN A 111 -4.67 23.57 -9.77
CA ASN A 111 -4.49 23.20 -8.36
C ASN A 111 -4.07 21.73 -8.14
N TRP A 112 -4.06 20.90 -9.18
CA TRP A 112 -3.61 19.50 -9.13
C TRP A 112 -2.59 19.23 -10.24
N LEU A 113 -1.72 20.22 -10.48
CA LEU A 113 -0.66 20.13 -11.48
C LEU A 113 0.30 19.02 -11.09
N ARG A 114 0.21 17.91 -11.81
CA ARG A 114 1.18 16.83 -11.77
C ARG A 114 2.36 17.18 -12.67
N LEU A 115 3.14 18.19 -12.27
CA LEU A 115 4.34 18.64 -12.99
C LEU A 115 5.39 17.52 -13.03
N HIS A 116 5.45 16.74 -11.96
CA HIS A 116 6.37 15.62 -11.81
C HIS A 116 5.62 14.28 -11.75
N PRO A 117 5.05 13.78 -12.87
CA PRO A 117 4.44 12.46 -12.90
C PRO A 117 5.50 11.39 -12.63
N PHE A 118 5.14 10.27 -12.02
CA PHE A 118 6.02 9.10 -11.93
C PHE A 118 6.12 8.37 -13.27
N ARG A 119 5.02 8.36 -14.04
CA ARG A 119 4.90 7.64 -15.31
C ARG A 119 4.31 8.55 -16.39
N ARG A 120 4.96 8.64 -17.55
CA ARG A 120 4.51 9.45 -18.70
C ARG A 120 3.90 8.62 -19.83
N GLY A 121 4.01 7.30 -19.72
CA GLY A 121 3.45 6.31 -20.63
C GLY A 121 3.74 4.90 -20.10
N PRO A 122 3.22 3.84 -20.73
CA PRO A 122 3.42 2.46 -20.27
C PRO A 122 4.90 2.13 -20.04
N GLU A 123 5.81 2.54 -20.91
CA GLU A 123 7.24 2.22 -20.74
C GLU A 123 8.10 3.44 -20.34
N ASP A 124 7.49 4.60 -20.07
CA ASP A 124 8.21 5.85 -19.80
C ASP A 124 8.07 6.27 -18.33
N TRP A 125 9.16 6.07 -17.58
CA TRP A 125 9.28 6.44 -16.17
C TRP A 125 10.04 7.75 -16.01
N ASN A 126 9.61 8.56 -15.05
CA ASN A 126 10.32 9.77 -14.65
C ASN A 126 11.18 9.51 -13.40
N GLU A 127 12.47 9.27 -13.59
CA GLU A 127 13.39 8.97 -12.48
C GLU A 127 13.46 10.11 -11.45
N GLU A 128 13.31 11.37 -11.86
CA GLU A 128 13.33 12.52 -10.94
C GLU A 128 12.19 12.48 -9.90
N ALA A 129 11.04 11.89 -10.26
CA ALA A 129 9.94 11.69 -9.31
C ALA A 129 10.28 10.62 -8.26
N PHE A 130 10.96 9.55 -8.67
CA PHE A 130 11.42 8.51 -7.73
C PHE A 130 12.56 9.02 -6.83
N VAL A 131 13.47 9.84 -7.36
CA VAL A 131 14.51 10.51 -6.55
C VAL A 131 13.89 11.46 -5.53
N ASN A 132 12.85 12.22 -5.89
CA ASN A 132 12.13 13.03 -4.90
C ASN A 132 11.51 12.19 -3.78
N LEU A 133 10.94 11.02 -4.09
CA LEU A 133 10.45 10.09 -3.06
C LEU A 133 11.58 9.58 -2.15
N ASP A 134 12.79 9.37 -2.70
CA ASP A 134 13.97 9.01 -1.92
C ASP A 134 14.29 10.10 -0.87
N HIS A 135 14.24 11.37 -1.28
CA HIS A 135 14.43 12.52 -0.40
C HIS A 135 13.36 12.60 0.68
N VAL A 136 12.08 12.39 0.33
CA VAL A 136 10.96 12.38 1.28
C VAL A 136 11.17 11.32 2.37
N ILE A 137 11.54 10.09 1.99
CA ILE A 137 11.78 9.02 2.96
C ILE A 137 13.02 9.30 3.81
N ALA A 138 14.11 9.79 3.20
CA ALA A 138 15.31 10.15 3.94
C ALA A 138 15.06 11.26 4.96
N GLU A 139 14.25 12.26 4.60
CA GLU A 139 13.90 13.38 5.48
C GLU A 139 12.91 12.96 6.57
N ALA A 140 11.95 12.10 6.26
CA ALA A 140 11.06 11.50 7.26
C ALA A 140 11.87 10.70 8.32
N ALA A 141 12.90 9.97 7.89
CA ALA A 141 13.77 9.23 8.81
C ALA A 141 14.50 10.17 9.78
N ARG A 142 15.04 11.30 9.28
CA ARG A 142 15.70 12.33 10.12
C ARG A 142 14.75 12.93 11.16
N ASN A 143 13.48 13.03 10.81
CA ASN A 143 12.41 13.59 11.63
C ASN A 143 11.70 12.54 12.52
N ASN A 144 12.15 11.29 12.52
CA ASN A 144 11.50 10.18 13.24
C ASN A 144 10.01 10.01 12.88
N LEU A 145 9.66 10.34 11.63
CA LEU A 145 8.35 10.11 11.02
C LEU A 145 8.34 8.74 10.34
N ARG A 146 7.15 8.13 10.27
CA ARG A 146 6.91 7.01 9.35
C ARG A 146 6.18 7.49 8.10
N VAL A 147 6.40 6.81 6.98
CA VAL A 147 5.78 7.14 5.70
C VAL A 147 4.79 6.05 5.27
N GLN A 148 3.52 6.42 5.10
CA GLN A 148 2.53 5.58 4.42
C GLN A 148 2.52 5.94 2.92
N ILE A 149 2.85 4.98 2.05
CA ILE A 149 3.04 5.21 0.62
C ILE A 149 1.82 4.73 -0.16
N CYS A 150 1.06 5.64 -0.77
CA CYS A 150 -0.04 5.29 -1.65
C CYS A 150 0.42 5.07 -3.10
N LEU A 151 -0.01 3.97 -3.73
CA LEU A 151 0.59 3.45 -4.97
C LEU A 151 -0.23 3.68 -6.25
N CYS A 152 -1.49 4.09 -6.15
CA CYS A 152 -2.33 4.50 -7.28
C CYS A 152 -3.44 5.43 -6.79
N ASN A 153 -4.18 6.06 -7.71
CA ASN A 153 -5.37 6.84 -7.40
C ASN A 153 -6.61 6.26 -8.08
N TRP A 154 -7.72 6.15 -7.35
CA TRP A 154 -9.02 5.95 -8.00
C TRP A 154 -9.40 7.15 -8.87
N TRP A 155 -9.08 8.36 -8.42
CA TRP A 155 -9.47 9.58 -9.11
C TRP A 155 -8.57 9.92 -10.30
N ARG A 156 -9.10 10.72 -11.24
CA ARG A 156 -8.41 11.07 -12.49
C ARG A 156 -7.60 12.36 -12.43
N ASP A 157 -7.73 13.12 -11.35
CA ASP A 157 -7.01 14.37 -11.07
C ASP A 157 -5.48 14.21 -11.15
N THR A 158 -4.97 13.05 -10.76
CA THR A 158 -3.55 12.69 -10.88
C THR A 158 -3.32 11.53 -11.84
N GLY A 159 -4.23 11.29 -12.79
CA GLY A 159 -4.17 10.20 -13.75
C GLY A 159 -4.98 9.00 -13.28
N GLY A 160 -4.40 8.21 -12.37
CA GLY A 160 -5.10 7.14 -11.67
C GLY A 160 -5.67 6.06 -12.60
N VAL A 161 -6.73 5.39 -12.16
CA VAL A 161 -7.34 4.26 -12.88
C VAL A 161 -7.73 4.61 -14.31
N VAL A 162 -8.21 5.83 -14.55
CA VAL A 162 -8.60 6.29 -15.90
C VAL A 162 -7.40 6.30 -16.83
N ARG A 163 -6.22 6.71 -16.35
CA ARG A 163 -5.02 6.72 -17.19
C ARG A 163 -4.50 5.31 -17.47
N TYR A 164 -4.50 4.43 -16.47
CA TYR A 164 -4.18 3.01 -16.69
C TYR A 164 -5.08 2.38 -17.75
N LEU A 165 -6.38 2.65 -17.67
CA LEU A 165 -7.36 2.16 -18.63
C LEU A 165 -7.15 2.72 -20.05
N ARG A 166 -6.82 4.01 -20.17
CA ARG A 166 -6.47 4.63 -21.47
C ARG A 166 -5.27 3.97 -22.11
N TRP A 167 -4.23 3.65 -21.34
CA TRP A 167 -3.03 2.98 -21.86
C TRP A 167 -3.30 1.59 -22.43
N VAL A 168 -4.36 0.93 -21.98
CA VAL A 168 -4.79 -0.38 -22.48
C VAL A 168 -5.97 -0.29 -23.46
N GLY A 169 -6.24 0.91 -24.00
CA GLY A 169 -7.25 1.14 -25.04
C GLY A 169 -8.68 1.40 -24.55
N ILE A 170 -8.91 1.51 -23.24
CA ILE A 170 -10.22 1.81 -22.66
C ILE A 170 -10.31 3.32 -22.41
N ASN A 171 -10.89 4.05 -23.38
CA ASN A 171 -10.87 5.51 -23.42
C ASN A 171 -12.10 6.20 -22.80
N ASP A 172 -13.15 5.44 -22.45
CA ASP A 172 -14.44 5.96 -21.97
C ASP A 172 -14.65 5.83 -20.45
N ALA A 173 -13.55 5.66 -19.70
CA ALA A 173 -13.55 5.68 -18.23
C ALA A 173 -13.59 7.09 -17.62
N ALA A 174 -13.37 8.13 -18.41
CA ALA A 174 -13.53 9.52 -17.99
C ALA A 174 -15.00 9.97 -18.11
N ASP A 175 -15.45 10.83 -17.20
CA ASP A 175 -16.70 11.59 -17.33
C ASP A 175 -16.38 13.08 -17.34
N ASP A 176 -16.45 13.68 -18.53
CA ASP A 176 -16.17 15.10 -18.76
C ASP A 176 -17.37 16.02 -18.48
N THR A 177 -18.51 15.48 -18.06
CA THR A 177 -19.65 16.30 -17.62
C THR A 177 -19.42 16.90 -16.23
N ARG A 178 -18.40 16.43 -15.50
CA ARG A 178 -18.05 16.88 -14.15
C ARG A 178 -16.54 17.11 -14.02
N PRO A 179 -16.10 18.12 -13.24
CA PRO A 179 -14.70 18.25 -12.86
C PRO A 179 -14.21 16.96 -12.20
N PHE A 180 -13.12 16.39 -12.73
CA PHE A 180 -12.53 15.13 -12.27
C PHE A 180 -13.50 13.93 -12.29
N GLY A 181 -14.58 14.01 -13.09
CA GLY A 181 -15.58 12.96 -13.18
C GLY A 181 -15.04 11.65 -13.74
N ILE A 182 -15.57 10.55 -13.23
CA ILE A 182 -15.23 9.19 -13.66
C ILE A 182 -16.51 8.46 -14.06
N ASN A 183 -16.47 7.80 -15.20
CA ASN A 183 -17.44 6.77 -15.54
C ASN A 183 -17.14 5.54 -14.69
N VAL A 184 -17.81 5.44 -13.53
CA VAL A 184 -17.52 4.42 -12.50
C VAL A 184 -17.63 3.00 -13.07
N GLU A 185 -18.63 2.73 -13.92
CA GLU A 185 -18.82 1.40 -14.50
C GLU A 185 -17.62 0.99 -15.37
N ARG A 186 -17.12 1.92 -16.19
CA ARG A 186 -15.92 1.68 -16.99
C ARG A 186 -14.66 1.62 -16.14
N ALA A 187 -14.56 2.45 -15.11
CA ALA A 187 -13.41 2.47 -14.20
C ALA A 187 -13.24 1.15 -13.42
N MET A 188 -14.32 0.42 -13.12
CA MET A 188 -14.23 -0.90 -12.48
C MET A 188 -13.42 -1.91 -13.31
N LEU A 189 -13.30 -1.73 -14.63
CA LEU A 189 -12.44 -2.59 -15.46
C LEU A 189 -10.97 -2.56 -15.05
N PHE A 190 -10.52 -1.54 -14.30
CA PHE A 190 -9.17 -1.51 -13.73
C PHE A 190 -8.87 -2.71 -12.84
N TYR A 191 -9.89 -3.21 -12.12
CA TYR A 191 -9.73 -4.35 -11.22
C TYR A 191 -9.65 -5.69 -11.94
N THR A 192 -10.13 -5.79 -13.18
CA THR A 192 -10.22 -7.06 -13.90
C THR A 192 -9.31 -7.14 -15.12
N ASN A 193 -9.07 -6.02 -15.81
CA ASN A 193 -8.25 -5.97 -17.02
C ASN A 193 -6.79 -6.36 -16.71
N GLU A 194 -6.31 -7.41 -17.38
CA GLU A 194 -5.00 -8.01 -17.09
C GLU A 194 -3.83 -7.10 -17.41
N ASP A 195 -3.93 -6.33 -18.50
CA ASP A 195 -2.89 -5.38 -18.90
C ASP A 195 -2.82 -4.20 -17.92
N ALA A 196 -3.95 -3.64 -17.50
CA ALA A 196 -3.97 -2.58 -16.49
C ALA A 196 -3.38 -3.06 -15.15
N ARG A 197 -3.71 -4.29 -14.74
CA ARG A 197 -3.12 -4.94 -13.56
C ARG A 197 -1.62 -5.18 -13.72
N LYS A 198 -1.15 -5.58 -14.90
CA LYS A 198 0.28 -5.72 -15.22
C LYS A 198 0.99 -4.38 -15.09
N LEU A 199 0.47 -3.33 -15.71
CA LEU A 199 1.02 -1.98 -15.62
C LEU A 199 1.09 -1.49 -14.16
N TYR A 200 0.07 -1.77 -13.34
CA TYR A 200 0.09 -1.44 -11.92
C TYR A 200 1.21 -2.20 -11.18
N ARG A 201 1.32 -3.52 -11.39
CA ARG A 201 2.37 -4.35 -10.76
C ARG A 201 3.79 -3.91 -11.12
N GLU A 202 4.00 -3.38 -12.32
CA GLU A 202 5.30 -2.80 -12.73
C GLU A 202 5.63 -1.54 -11.94
N HIS A 203 4.68 -0.62 -11.77
CA HIS A 203 4.84 0.57 -10.95
C HIS A 203 5.16 0.21 -9.50
N VAL A 204 4.38 -0.73 -8.94
CA VAL A 204 4.58 -1.25 -7.58
C VAL A 204 5.96 -1.89 -7.43
N ALA A 205 6.38 -2.74 -8.37
CA ALA A 205 7.72 -3.34 -8.31
C ALA A 205 8.81 -2.27 -8.31
N LYS A 206 8.70 -1.26 -9.19
CA LYS A 206 9.68 -0.19 -9.29
C LYS A 206 9.84 0.60 -7.98
N ILE A 207 8.77 0.75 -7.18
CA ILE A 207 8.83 1.38 -5.86
C ILE A 207 9.33 0.42 -4.78
N VAL A 208 8.70 -0.74 -4.64
CA VAL A 208 8.97 -1.67 -3.51
C VAL A 208 10.41 -2.21 -3.56
N THR A 209 10.95 -2.45 -4.76
CA THR A 209 12.34 -2.92 -4.92
C THR A 209 13.35 -1.78 -5.12
N ARG A 210 12.93 -0.51 -4.99
CA ARG A 210 13.82 0.63 -5.18
C ARG A 210 14.91 0.66 -4.12
N ARG A 211 16.14 0.98 -4.54
CA ARG A 211 17.21 1.41 -3.63
C ARG A 211 17.16 2.93 -3.52
N ASN A 212 16.96 3.44 -2.32
CA ASN A 212 16.94 4.87 -2.05
C ASN A 212 18.29 5.47 -2.46
N SER A 213 18.30 6.45 -3.38
CA SER A 213 19.53 7.08 -3.88
C SER A 213 20.23 7.97 -2.85
N VAL A 214 19.52 8.41 -1.81
CA VAL A 214 20.05 9.26 -0.73
C VAL A 214 20.65 8.42 0.41
N THR A 215 19.95 7.38 0.85
CA THR A 215 20.36 6.56 2.01
C THR A 215 21.07 5.26 1.63
N GLY A 216 20.88 4.79 0.39
CA GLY A 216 21.39 3.50 -0.07
C GLY A 216 20.63 2.28 0.47
N VAL A 217 19.53 2.48 1.20
CA VAL A 217 18.69 1.40 1.74
C VAL A 217 17.62 1.02 0.72
N PHE A 218 17.34 -0.28 0.55
CA PHE A 218 16.19 -0.70 -0.24
C PHE A 218 14.89 -0.37 0.48
N TYR A 219 13.87 0.09 -0.23
CA TYR A 219 12.59 0.48 0.38
C TYR A 219 11.98 -0.66 1.18
N ARG A 220 12.00 -1.90 0.67
CA ARG A 220 11.55 -3.09 1.41
C ARG A 220 12.28 -3.38 2.72
N ASP A 221 13.45 -2.79 2.91
CA ASP A 221 14.32 -2.96 4.07
C ASP A 221 14.38 -1.69 4.95
N ASP A 222 13.66 -0.61 4.58
CA ASP A 222 13.69 0.68 5.28
C ASP A 222 12.52 0.82 6.27
N PRO A 223 12.75 0.71 7.59
CA PRO A 223 11.67 0.79 8.58
C PRO A 223 10.99 2.17 8.61
N THR A 224 11.57 3.21 8.02
CA THR A 224 10.94 4.53 7.90
C THR A 224 9.59 4.43 7.17
N ILE A 225 9.44 3.48 6.26
CA ILE A 225 8.15 3.20 5.62
C ILE A 225 7.26 2.46 6.63
N MET A 226 6.05 2.98 6.87
CA MET A 226 5.06 2.28 7.70
C MET A 226 4.43 1.12 6.92
N GLY A 227 4.14 1.37 5.65
CA GLY A 227 3.44 0.43 4.79
C GLY A 227 3.09 1.03 3.44
N TYR A 228 2.53 0.17 2.60
CA TYR A 228 2.02 0.50 1.28
C TYR A 228 0.49 0.53 1.29
N GLU A 229 -0.09 1.56 0.69
CA GLU A 229 -1.51 1.67 0.42
C GLU A 229 -1.75 1.39 -1.07
N LEU A 230 -2.58 0.40 -1.38
CA LEU A 230 -2.71 -0.12 -2.74
C LEU A 230 -3.21 0.94 -3.73
N ILE A 231 -4.21 1.72 -3.33
CA ILE A 231 -4.87 2.73 -4.15
C ILE A 231 -5.61 3.72 -3.26
N ASN A 232 -5.53 5.01 -3.58
CA ASN A 232 -6.27 6.05 -2.90
C ASN A 232 -7.76 5.91 -3.22
N GLU A 233 -8.57 5.73 -2.18
CA GLU A 233 -10.03 5.74 -2.24
C GLU A 233 -10.65 4.71 -3.20
N ALA A 234 -10.17 3.46 -3.15
CA ALA A 234 -10.70 2.35 -3.95
C ALA A 234 -12.24 2.32 -3.89
N GLN A 235 -12.93 2.28 -5.03
CA GLN A 235 -14.40 2.27 -5.09
C GLN A 235 -14.94 0.94 -5.61
N ALA A 236 -16.17 0.60 -5.22
CA ALA A 236 -16.96 -0.50 -5.80
C ALA A 236 -18.43 -0.09 -5.94
N ALA A 237 -18.69 1.17 -6.28
CA ALA A 237 -20.03 1.78 -6.22
C ALA A 237 -21.05 1.17 -7.21
N THR A 238 -20.62 0.32 -8.14
CA THR A 238 -21.50 -0.41 -9.07
C THR A 238 -21.81 -1.84 -8.62
N GLY A 239 -21.49 -2.19 -7.38
CA GLY A 239 -21.77 -3.53 -6.83
C GLY A 239 -20.75 -4.61 -7.23
N ARG A 240 -19.71 -4.27 -7.98
CA ARG A 240 -18.60 -5.16 -8.38
C ARG A 240 -17.53 -5.29 -7.28
N TRP A 241 -17.97 -5.48 -6.04
CA TRP A 241 -17.09 -5.55 -4.85
C TRP A 241 -16.22 -6.80 -4.83
N GLU A 242 -16.72 -7.93 -5.34
CA GLU A 242 -15.95 -9.19 -5.43
C GLU A 242 -14.69 -9.02 -6.28
N GLU A 243 -14.79 -8.26 -7.38
CA GLU A 243 -13.67 -7.97 -8.25
C GLU A 243 -12.64 -7.06 -7.57
N ARG A 244 -13.10 -6.02 -6.87
CA ARG A 244 -12.22 -5.15 -6.07
C ARG A 244 -11.50 -5.96 -4.99
N ARG A 245 -12.22 -6.82 -4.26
CA ARG A 245 -11.65 -7.67 -3.21
C ARG A 245 -10.63 -8.66 -3.77
N ALA A 246 -10.93 -9.30 -4.90
CA ALA A 246 -9.99 -10.18 -5.59
C ALA A 246 -8.72 -9.44 -5.99
N TRP A 247 -8.85 -8.23 -6.54
CA TRP A 247 -7.73 -7.36 -6.88
C TRP A 247 -6.91 -6.96 -5.65
N ILE A 248 -7.55 -6.54 -4.55
CA ILE A 248 -6.87 -6.20 -3.28
C ILE A 248 -6.06 -7.39 -2.77
N ALA A 249 -6.65 -8.59 -2.75
CA ALA A 249 -5.99 -9.81 -2.29
C ALA A 249 -4.79 -10.19 -3.17
N GLU A 250 -4.94 -10.06 -4.49
CA GLU A 250 -3.85 -10.30 -5.44
C GLU A 250 -2.71 -9.29 -5.26
N MET A 251 -3.00 -7.98 -5.28
CA MET A 251 -1.97 -6.95 -5.19
C MET A 251 -1.27 -6.98 -3.84
N SER A 252 -1.99 -7.31 -2.77
CA SER A 252 -1.40 -7.55 -1.46
C SER A 252 -0.41 -8.72 -1.48
N ARG A 253 -0.78 -9.85 -2.08
CA ARG A 253 0.13 -11.01 -2.24
C ARG A 253 1.34 -10.67 -3.10
N TYR A 254 1.14 -9.90 -4.16
CA TYR A 254 2.23 -9.46 -5.04
C TYR A 254 3.24 -8.59 -4.28
N ILE A 255 2.79 -7.56 -3.55
CA ILE A 255 3.68 -6.76 -2.69
C ILE A 255 4.38 -7.66 -1.67
N LYS A 256 3.66 -8.58 -1.01
CA LYS A 256 4.27 -9.51 -0.05
C LYS A 256 5.32 -10.45 -0.63
N SER A 257 5.27 -10.72 -1.93
CA SER A 257 6.32 -11.49 -2.62
C SER A 257 7.61 -10.70 -2.82
N LEU A 258 7.52 -9.36 -2.88
CA LEU A 258 8.64 -8.43 -3.04
C LEU A 258 9.17 -7.92 -1.69
N ASP A 259 8.26 -7.77 -0.73
CA ASP A 259 8.47 -7.21 0.61
C ASP A 259 7.64 -7.97 1.65
N PRO A 260 8.26 -8.86 2.44
CA PRO A 260 7.54 -9.64 3.42
C PRO A 260 7.12 -8.84 4.68
N TYR A 261 7.70 -7.66 4.93
CA TYR A 261 7.67 -7.01 6.24
C TYR A 261 6.66 -5.87 6.34
N HIS A 262 6.63 -4.95 5.38
CA HIS A 262 5.80 -3.74 5.49
C HIS A 262 4.30 -4.01 5.54
N LEU A 263 3.56 -3.17 6.25
CA LEU A 263 2.09 -3.26 6.29
C LEU A 263 1.49 -2.95 4.91
N ILE A 264 0.31 -3.50 4.65
CA ILE A 264 -0.46 -3.22 3.44
C ILE A 264 -1.84 -2.73 3.85
N ALA A 265 -2.23 -1.58 3.31
CA ALA A 265 -3.56 -1.01 3.47
C ALA A 265 -4.29 -1.02 2.11
N PRO A 266 -5.60 -1.31 2.07
CA PRO A 266 -6.34 -1.34 0.81
C PRO A 266 -6.64 0.07 0.26
N GLY A 267 -6.69 1.08 1.13
CA GLY A 267 -7.04 2.46 0.76
C GLY A 267 -8.51 2.66 0.41
N THR A 268 -9.42 1.93 1.07
CA THR A 268 -10.88 2.10 0.92
C THR A 268 -11.41 3.20 1.85
N TRP A 269 -12.63 3.68 1.59
CA TRP A 269 -13.35 4.60 2.46
C TRP A 269 -13.91 3.98 3.75
N GLY A 270 -13.70 2.69 3.98
CA GLY A 270 -14.51 1.93 4.93
C GLY A 270 -15.93 1.75 4.38
N TYR A 271 -16.94 1.98 5.22
CA TYR A 271 -18.34 1.78 4.87
C TYR A 271 -19.20 2.97 5.30
N ARG A 272 -20.12 3.38 4.42
CA ARG A 272 -21.16 4.41 4.66
C ARG A 272 -22.57 3.80 4.66
N THR A 273 -22.71 2.61 4.11
CA THR A 273 -23.97 1.87 3.98
C THR A 273 -23.88 0.48 4.62
N SER A 274 -25.05 -0.14 4.88
CA SER A 274 -25.10 -1.51 5.39
C SER A 274 -24.55 -2.54 4.39
N TRP A 275 -24.60 -2.23 3.10
CA TRP A 275 -23.99 -3.04 2.04
C TRP A 275 -22.46 -3.00 2.10
N GLU A 276 -21.87 -1.80 2.13
CA GLU A 276 -20.41 -1.63 2.25
C GLU A 276 -19.89 -2.19 3.57
N ARG A 277 -20.69 -2.19 4.65
CA ARG A 277 -20.30 -2.83 5.91
C ARG A 277 -20.16 -4.35 5.76
N ARG A 278 -21.05 -5.00 4.99
CA ARG A 278 -20.95 -6.45 4.73
C ARG A 278 -19.69 -6.77 3.96
N GLU A 279 -19.38 -5.98 2.93
CA GLU A 279 -18.11 -6.09 2.20
C GLU A 279 -16.90 -5.92 3.14
N TRP A 280 -16.88 -4.84 3.94
CA TRP A 280 -15.79 -4.57 4.86
C TRP A 280 -15.56 -5.71 5.85
N LEU A 281 -16.62 -6.33 6.37
CA LEU A 281 -16.50 -7.51 7.23
C LEU A 281 -15.87 -8.68 6.48
N LEU A 282 -16.26 -8.97 5.24
CA LEU A 282 -15.66 -10.03 4.44
C LEU A 282 -14.17 -9.80 4.16
N ASP A 283 -13.71 -8.55 4.09
CA ASP A 283 -12.29 -8.22 3.92
C ASP A 283 -11.46 -8.44 5.20
N HIS A 284 -12.10 -8.44 6.37
CA HIS A 284 -11.44 -8.43 7.68
C HIS A 284 -11.78 -9.63 8.59
N GLU A 285 -12.75 -10.46 8.19
CA GLU A 285 -13.00 -11.78 8.78
C GLU A 285 -11.84 -12.71 8.41
N ARG A 286 -11.04 -13.07 9.43
CA ARG A 286 -9.91 -14.01 9.34
C ARG A 286 -10.32 -15.41 9.75
#